data_AF-A0A6L7LX26-F1
#
_entry.id   AF-A0A6L7LX26-F1
#
_cell.length_a   1.000
_cell.length_b   1.000
_cell.length_c   1.000
_cell.angle_alpha   90.00
_cell.angle_beta   90.00
_cell.angle_gamma   90.00
#
_symmetry.space_group_name_H-M   'P 1'
#
loop_
_entity.id
_entity.type
_entity.pdbx_description
1 polymer ?
#
loop_
_entity_poly.entity_id
_entity_poly.type
_entity_poly.pdbx_seq_one_letter_code
_entity_poly.pdbx_strand_id
1 'polypeptide(L)'
;MNAIDLHRKLEENAGLLIFGILVVSAIGGLVQIVPSVFENSLTEPTEQTLPYSALELLGRDIYIREGCSTCHSQQVRPLLAEVKRYGQYSRAGESAYDRPFLWGSKRTGPDLSHVGEKYSDEWQEIHLLDPRAVVPESIMPAYPWLEKRLANKNSDVHLRMKALQRLGHPYTDEEISAAPAEVRGSTELDAIVAYLQSLKRDTSVYDSDDHAGH
;
A
#
# COMPACT_ATOMS: atom_id res chain seq x y z
N MET A 1 21.08 -37.22 -30.33
CA MET A 1 21.94 -36.78 -29.21
C MET A 1 21.22 -37.16 -27.93
N ASN A 2 21.81 -37.98 -27.05
CA ASN A 2 21.12 -38.43 -25.84
C ASN A 2 21.29 -37.39 -24.70
N ALA A 3 20.55 -37.55 -23.61
CA ALA A 3 20.57 -36.60 -22.49
C ALA A 3 21.95 -36.49 -21.81
N ILE A 4 22.72 -37.59 -21.78
CA ILE A 4 24.05 -37.66 -21.17
C ILE A 4 25.08 -36.87 -22.00
N ASP A 5 25.00 -36.96 -23.33
CA ASP A 5 25.86 -36.21 -24.25
C ASP A 5 25.55 -34.71 -24.23
N LEU A 6 24.29 -34.33 -24.02
CA LEU A 6 23.89 -32.93 -23.85
C LEU A 6 24.42 -32.38 -22.51
N HIS A 7 24.25 -33.13 -21.43
CA HIS A 7 24.70 -32.74 -20.10
C HIS A 7 26.21 -32.47 -20.06
N ARG A 8 27.01 -33.41 -20.59
CA ARG A 8 28.47 -33.25 -20.69
C ARG A 8 28.87 -32.00 -21.48
N LYS A 9 28.22 -31.71 -22.61
CA LYS A 9 28.49 -30.49 -23.41
C LYS A 9 28.15 -29.19 -22.68
N LEU A 10 27.13 -29.20 -21.82
CA LEU A 10 26.77 -28.05 -21.01
C LEU A 10 27.77 -27.84 -19.87
N GLU A 11 28.26 -28.90 -19.23
CA GLU A 11 29.24 -28.81 -18.14
C GLU A 11 30.64 -28.40 -18.62
N GLU A 12 31.05 -28.86 -19.80
CA GLU A 12 32.34 -28.51 -20.40
C GLU A 12 32.39 -27.06 -20.93
N ASN A 13 31.24 -26.38 -21.05
CA ASN A 13 31.15 -25.03 -21.59
C ASN A 13 30.43 -24.07 -20.61
N ALA A 14 31.22 -23.27 -19.90
CA ALA A 14 30.71 -22.30 -18.92
C ALA A 14 29.69 -21.30 -19.52
N GLY A 15 29.87 -20.88 -20.78
CA GLY A 15 28.94 -19.97 -21.45
C GLY A 15 27.56 -20.59 -21.69
N LEU A 16 27.54 -21.85 -22.15
CA LEU A 16 26.30 -22.60 -22.33
C LEU A 16 25.61 -22.89 -20.99
N LEU A 17 26.38 -23.18 -19.95
CA LEU A 17 25.85 -23.40 -18.60
C LEU A 17 25.19 -22.14 -18.03
N ILE A 18 25.87 -20.99 -18.10
CA ILE A 18 25.32 -19.70 -17.66
C ILE A 18 24.04 -19.36 -18.44
N PHE A 19 24.06 -19.51 -19.76
CA PHE A 19 22.89 -19.29 -20.59
C PHE A 19 21.72 -20.19 -20.20
N GLY A 20 21.97 -21.49 -19.99
CA GLY A 20 20.95 -22.44 -19.53
C GLY A 20 20.34 -22.06 -18.19
N ILE A 21 21.17 -21.64 -17.20
CA ILE A 21 20.69 -21.19 -15.89
C ILE A 21 19.80 -19.95 -16.02
N LEU A 22 20.21 -18.97 -16.84
CA LEU A 22 19.42 -17.76 -17.07
C LEU A 22 18.07 -18.09 -17.69
N VAL A 23 18.04 -18.96 -18.71
CA VAL A 23 16.79 -19.38 -19.37
C VAL A 23 15.87 -20.07 -18.37
N VAL A 24 16.35 -21.08 -17.64
CA VAL A 24 15.52 -21.83 -16.69
C VAL A 24 15.01 -20.95 -15.55
N SER A 25 15.86 -20.05 -15.04
CA SER A 25 15.47 -19.13 -13.96
C SER A 25 14.43 -18.10 -14.43
N ALA A 26 14.54 -17.63 -15.68
CA ALA A 26 13.60 -16.66 -16.25
C ALA A 26 12.20 -17.22 -16.45
N ILE A 27 12.05 -18.54 -16.71
CA ILE A 27 10.74 -19.18 -16.93
C ILE A 27 9.80 -18.93 -15.74
N GLY A 28 10.29 -19.07 -14.51
CA GLY A 28 9.47 -18.83 -13.31
C GLY A 28 8.94 -17.40 -13.22
N GLY A 29 9.82 -16.42 -13.46
CA GLY A 29 9.44 -15.00 -13.46
C GLY A 29 8.46 -14.66 -14.58
N LEU A 30 8.68 -15.20 -15.79
CA LEU A 30 7.79 -14.97 -16.93
C LEU A 30 6.38 -15.56 -16.68
N VAL A 31 6.30 -16.79 -16.18
CA VAL A 31 5.02 -17.46 -15.93
C VAL A 31 4.21 -16.78 -14.83
N GLN A 32 4.86 -16.18 -13.82
CA GLN A 32 4.16 -15.52 -12.72
C GLN A 32 3.81 -14.05 -13.03
N ILE A 33 4.76 -13.30 -13.59
CA ILE A 33 4.62 -11.84 -13.75
C ILE A 33 3.81 -11.48 -14.99
N VAL A 34 4.12 -12.12 -16.14
CA VAL A 34 3.55 -11.71 -17.43
C VAL A 34 2.02 -11.81 -17.41
N PRO A 35 1.39 -12.94 -17.00
CA PRO A 35 -0.07 -13.01 -16.95
C PRO A 35 -0.68 -11.96 -16.01
N SER A 36 -0.07 -11.75 -14.85
CA SER A 36 -0.57 -10.82 -13.82
C SER A 36 -0.64 -9.37 -14.32
N VAL A 37 0.27 -8.95 -15.20
CA VAL A 37 0.28 -7.60 -15.79
C VAL A 37 -0.90 -7.36 -16.74
N PHE A 38 -1.43 -8.42 -17.36
CA PHE A 38 -2.55 -8.35 -18.30
C PHE A 38 -3.88 -8.77 -17.69
N GLU A 39 -3.92 -9.07 -16.40
CA GLU A 39 -5.13 -9.50 -15.71
C GLU A 39 -5.85 -8.30 -15.08
N ASN A 40 -6.94 -7.88 -15.72
CA ASN A 40 -7.74 -6.73 -15.28
C ASN A 40 -8.22 -6.84 -13.83
N SER A 41 -8.54 -8.05 -13.35
CA SER A 41 -9.00 -8.30 -11.98
C SER A 41 -7.99 -7.85 -10.91
N LEU A 42 -6.71 -7.72 -11.28
CA LEU A 42 -5.61 -7.32 -10.40
C LEU A 42 -5.27 -5.83 -10.50
N THR A 43 -5.79 -5.12 -11.51
CA THR A 43 -5.41 -3.72 -11.80
C THR A 43 -6.58 -2.75 -11.79
N GLU A 44 -7.82 -3.22 -11.99
CA GLU A 44 -8.99 -2.37 -12.00
C GLU A 44 -9.31 -1.86 -10.58
N PRO A 45 -9.38 -0.52 -10.36
CA PRO A 45 -9.76 0.03 -9.08
C PRO A 45 -11.21 -0.35 -8.73
N THR A 46 -11.51 -0.52 -7.44
CA THR A 46 -12.91 -0.63 -7.02
C THR A 46 -13.63 0.70 -7.21
N GLU A 47 -14.96 0.71 -7.19
CA GLU A 47 -15.76 1.94 -7.33
C GLU A 47 -15.41 3.02 -6.28
N GLN A 48 -14.90 2.59 -5.13
CA GLN A 48 -14.54 3.47 -4.01
C GLN A 48 -13.04 3.77 -3.94
N THR A 49 -12.23 3.16 -4.80
CA THR A 49 -10.79 3.39 -4.85
C THR A 49 -10.50 4.66 -5.63
N LEU A 50 -10.21 5.74 -4.90
CA LEU A 50 -9.79 7.03 -5.47
C LEU A 50 -8.27 7.18 -5.35
N PRO A 51 -7.61 7.93 -6.26
CA PRO A 51 -6.24 8.36 -6.05
C PRO A 51 -6.12 9.20 -4.79
N TYR A 52 -5.02 9.06 -4.07
CA TYR A 52 -4.77 9.83 -2.84
C TYR A 52 -4.75 11.34 -3.13
N SER A 53 -5.32 12.14 -2.22
CA SER A 53 -5.13 13.58 -2.25
C SER A 53 -3.65 13.97 -2.03
N ALA A 54 -3.30 15.23 -2.29
CA ALA A 54 -1.92 15.70 -2.13
C ALA A 54 -1.39 15.47 -0.70
N LEU A 55 -2.22 15.72 0.31
CA LEU A 55 -1.86 15.55 1.72
C LEU A 55 -1.77 14.07 2.12
N GLU A 56 -2.73 13.25 1.69
CA GLU A 56 -2.70 11.79 1.90
C GLU A 56 -1.48 11.14 1.25
N LEU A 57 -1.10 11.59 0.05
CA LEU A 57 0.07 11.07 -0.65
C LEU A 57 1.36 11.34 0.11
N LEU A 58 1.50 12.54 0.70
CA LEU A 58 2.62 12.86 1.59
C LEU A 58 2.55 12.01 2.87
N GLY A 59 1.37 11.84 3.45
CA GLY A 59 1.14 10.99 4.62
C GLY A 59 1.56 9.55 4.39
N ARG A 60 1.25 9.02 3.21
CA ARG A 60 1.66 7.69 2.75
C ARG A 60 3.18 7.57 2.61
N ASP A 61 3.82 8.57 2.02
CA ASP A 61 5.28 8.61 1.91
C ASP A 61 5.94 8.68 3.31
N ILE A 62 5.32 9.39 4.27
CA ILE A 62 5.74 9.40 5.69
C ILE A 62 5.53 8.04 6.35
N TYR A 63 4.38 7.40 6.15
CA TYR A 63 4.09 6.04 6.64
C TYR A 63 5.15 5.02 6.17
N ILE A 64 5.61 5.16 4.92
CA ILE A 64 6.73 4.37 4.37
C ILE A 64 8.04 4.73 5.06
N ARG A 65 8.35 6.03 5.18
CA ARG A 65 9.60 6.54 5.78
C ARG A 65 9.78 6.10 7.23
N GLU A 66 8.69 6.08 7.99
CA GLU A 66 8.66 5.67 9.40
C GLU A 66 8.60 4.14 9.59
N GLY A 67 8.50 3.37 8.50
CA GLY A 67 8.53 1.91 8.53
C GLY A 67 7.28 1.29 9.16
N CYS A 68 6.14 1.97 9.16
CA CYS A 68 4.90 1.50 9.78
C CYS A 68 4.45 0.12 9.23
N SER A 69 4.69 -0.12 7.93
CA SER A 69 4.41 -1.39 7.24
C SER A 69 5.19 -2.60 7.78
N THR A 70 6.22 -2.39 8.59
CA THR A 70 6.97 -3.47 9.25
C THR A 70 6.21 -4.07 10.43
N CYS A 71 5.25 -3.33 10.98
CA CYS A 71 4.43 -3.73 12.13
C CYS A 71 2.95 -3.87 11.78
N HIS A 72 2.48 -3.10 10.81
CA HIS A 72 1.09 -3.04 10.38
C HIS A 72 0.94 -3.55 8.96
N SER A 73 0.06 -4.53 8.75
CA SER A 73 -0.36 -4.95 7.43
C SER A 73 -1.48 -4.06 6.90
N GLN A 74 -1.62 -4.05 5.58
CA GLN A 74 -2.77 -3.48 4.88
C GLN A 74 -3.29 -4.51 3.88
N GLN A 75 -3.63 -5.69 4.41
CA GLN A 75 -4.28 -6.75 3.64
C GLN A 75 -5.08 -7.65 4.58
N VAL A 76 -6.39 -7.46 4.65
CA VAL A 76 -7.28 -8.35 5.38
C VAL A 76 -7.47 -9.65 4.58
N ARG A 77 -7.17 -10.80 5.19
CA ARG A 77 -7.28 -12.10 4.51
C ARG A 77 -8.74 -12.60 4.52
N PRO A 78 -9.16 -13.44 3.55
CA PRO A 78 -10.51 -13.99 3.47
C PRO A 78 -10.75 -15.13 4.48
N LEU A 79 -10.49 -14.86 5.75
CA LEU A 79 -10.72 -15.76 6.88
C LEU A 79 -11.80 -15.14 7.77
N LEU A 80 -12.79 -15.92 8.20
CA LEU A 80 -13.89 -15.43 9.05
C LEU A 80 -13.40 -14.66 10.28
N ALA A 81 -12.34 -15.13 10.93
CA ALA A 81 -11.78 -14.49 12.11
C ALA A 81 -11.13 -13.12 11.81
N GLU A 82 -10.55 -12.94 10.63
CA GLU A 82 -10.01 -11.64 10.21
C GLU A 82 -11.13 -10.69 9.82
N VAL A 83 -12.12 -11.20 9.09
CA VAL A 83 -13.24 -10.39 8.65
C VAL A 83 -13.99 -9.81 9.85
N LYS A 84 -14.24 -10.64 10.86
CA LYS A 84 -14.84 -10.20 12.13
C LYS A 84 -14.01 -9.16 12.89
N ARG A 85 -12.68 -9.13 12.70
CA ARG A 85 -11.78 -8.25 13.45
C ARG A 85 -11.51 -6.93 12.74
N TYR A 86 -11.31 -6.96 11.42
CA TYR A 86 -10.81 -5.82 10.66
C TYR A 86 -11.83 -5.22 9.70
N GLY A 87 -12.81 -6.00 9.25
CA GLY A 87 -13.77 -5.61 8.22
C GLY A 87 -13.71 -6.56 7.03
N GLN A 88 -14.22 -6.16 5.88
CA GLN A 88 -14.21 -6.99 4.68
C GLN A 88 -12.78 -7.46 4.31
N TYR A 89 -12.65 -8.61 3.65
CA TYR A 89 -11.33 -9.01 3.12
C TYR A 89 -10.91 -8.05 2.00
N SER A 90 -9.62 -7.71 1.95
CA SER A 90 -9.12 -6.73 0.98
C SER A 90 -9.13 -7.32 -0.44
N ARG A 91 -9.58 -6.51 -1.40
CA ARG A 91 -9.62 -6.82 -2.83
C ARG A 91 -8.42 -6.22 -3.56
N ALA A 92 -8.00 -6.83 -4.67
CA ALA A 92 -6.85 -6.35 -5.44
C ALA A 92 -7.03 -4.89 -5.91
N GLY A 93 -8.24 -4.52 -6.30
CA GLY A 93 -8.58 -3.16 -6.74
C GLY A 93 -8.39 -2.07 -5.68
N GLU A 94 -8.47 -2.40 -4.38
CA GLU A 94 -8.25 -1.42 -3.29
C GLU A 94 -6.81 -0.87 -3.30
N SER A 95 -5.85 -1.62 -3.85
CA SER A 95 -4.45 -1.22 -3.96
C SER A 95 -4.06 -0.81 -5.38
N ALA A 96 -5.00 -0.59 -6.31
CA ALA A 96 -4.70 -0.26 -7.71
C ALA A 96 -3.80 0.99 -7.87
N TYR A 97 -3.93 1.95 -6.95
CA TYR A 97 -3.10 3.16 -6.93
C TYR A 97 -1.87 3.06 -6.00
N ASP A 98 -1.67 1.96 -5.28
CA ASP A 98 -0.55 1.84 -4.37
C ASP A 98 0.78 1.59 -5.08
N ARG A 99 1.69 2.57 -5.01
CA ARG A 99 3.05 2.46 -5.58
C ARG A 99 4.11 2.89 -4.56
N PRO A 100 4.86 1.96 -3.95
CA PRO A 100 4.70 0.50 -3.98
C PRO A 100 3.52 0.04 -3.10
N PHE A 101 3.02 -1.19 -3.27
CA PHE A 101 2.00 -1.78 -2.38
C PHE A 101 2.46 -1.85 -0.90
N LEU A 102 1.52 -1.76 0.05
CA LEU A 102 1.78 -1.73 1.50
C LEU A 102 1.11 -2.86 2.29
N TRP A 103 0.80 -3.98 1.63
CA TRP A 103 0.09 -5.14 2.19
C TRP A 103 0.68 -5.69 3.50
N GLY A 104 1.98 -5.47 3.72
CA GLY A 104 2.71 -5.88 4.90
C GLY A 104 3.02 -7.38 4.92
N SER A 105 4.04 -7.76 5.68
CA SER A 105 4.50 -9.15 5.81
C SER A 105 4.48 -9.66 7.26
N LYS A 106 4.16 -8.77 8.21
CA LYS A 106 4.13 -9.03 9.65
C LYS A 106 3.01 -8.21 10.30
N ARG A 107 2.48 -8.73 11.42
CA ARG A 107 1.51 -8.05 12.30
C ARG A 107 2.03 -8.03 13.73
N THR A 108 2.82 -7.00 14.04
CA THR A 108 3.15 -6.64 15.43
C THR A 108 2.00 -5.82 16.02
N GLY A 109 1.48 -4.88 15.23
CA GLY A 109 0.24 -4.16 15.48
C GLY A 109 -0.93 -4.70 14.64
N PRO A 110 -2.14 -4.13 14.82
CA PRO A 110 -3.32 -4.48 14.04
C PRO A 110 -3.15 -4.20 12.53
N ASP A 111 -3.97 -4.86 11.71
CA ASP A 111 -4.11 -4.49 10.29
C ASP A 111 -4.78 -3.11 10.16
N LEU A 112 -4.32 -2.31 9.19
CA LEU A 112 -4.74 -0.93 8.95
C LEU A 112 -5.48 -0.72 7.63
N SER A 113 -5.73 -1.75 6.81
CA SER A 113 -6.44 -1.61 5.52
C SER A 113 -7.70 -0.76 5.60
N HIS A 114 -8.39 -0.86 6.73
CA HIS A 114 -9.75 -0.40 6.95
C HIS A 114 -9.87 0.38 8.27
N VAL A 115 -8.85 1.19 8.58
CA VAL A 115 -8.77 1.98 9.82
C VAL A 115 -9.47 3.35 9.69
N GLY A 116 -9.71 3.82 8.47
CA GLY A 116 -10.41 5.07 8.22
C GLY A 116 -11.78 5.10 8.91
N GLU A 117 -12.09 6.24 9.53
CA GLU A 117 -13.30 6.51 10.32
C GLU A 117 -13.50 5.61 11.56
N LYS A 118 -12.60 4.64 11.82
CA LYS A 118 -12.65 3.80 13.02
C LYS A 118 -12.25 4.57 14.28
N TYR A 119 -11.34 5.54 14.13
CA TYR A 119 -10.86 6.42 15.20
C TYR A 119 -10.90 7.87 14.72
N SER A 120 -11.14 8.81 15.63
CA SER A 120 -11.08 10.24 15.32
C SER A 120 -9.65 10.68 15.00
N ASP A 121 -9.51 11.81 14.31
CA ASP A 121 -8.22 12.43 14.01
C ASP A 121 -7.45 12.71 15.31
N GLU A 122 -8.12 13.29 16.32
CA GLU A 122 -7.55 13.53 17.65
C GLU A 122 -7.02 12.24 18.30
N TRP A 123 -7.74 11.12 18.17
CA TRP A 123 -7.25 9.84 18.69
C TRP A 123 -6.00 9.39 17.96
N GLN A 124 -5.96 9.52 16.62
CA GLN A 124 -4.79 9.16 15.83
C GLN A 124 -3.59 10.03 16.17
N GLU A 125 -3.80 11.34 16.35
CA GLU A 125 -2.77 12.29 16.78
C GLU A 125 -2.18 11.89 18.12
N ILE A 126 -3.01 11.71 19.15
CA ILE A 126 -2.55 11.30 20.49
C ILE A 126 -1.85 9.94 20.41
N HIS A 127 -2.40 8.98 19.68
CA HIS A 127 -1.82 7.65 19.53
C HIS A 127 -0.45 7.69 18.84
N LEU A 128 -0.26 8.51 17.81
CA LEU A 128 1.03 8.65 17.13
C LEU A 128 2.07 9.36 18.01
N LEU A 129 1.66 10.37 18.77
CA LEU A 129 2.54 11.14 19.65
C LEU A 129 2.96 10.35 20.89
N ASP A 130 2.02 9.64 21.53
CA ASP A 130 2.28 8.72 22.63
C ASP A 130 1.28 7.54 22.62
N PRO A 131 1.62 6.41 21.98
CA PRO A 131 0.71 5.27 21.89
C PRO A 131 0.24 4.75 23.25
N ARG A 132 1.06 4.90 24.31
CA ARG A 132 0.73 4.44 25.66
C ARG A 132 -0.25 5.35 26.38
N ALA A 133 -0.50 6.57 25.89
CA ALA A 133 -1.49 7.47 26.45
C ALA A 133 -2.93 6.97 26.23
N VAL A 134 -3.17 6.29 25.11
CA VAL A 134 -4.50 5.75 24.74
C VAL A 134 -4.56 4.22 24.76
N VAL A 135 -3.42 3.54 24.64
CA VAL A 135 -3.29 2.08 24.71
C VAL A 135 -2.10 1.74 25.62
N PRO A 136 -2.30 1.64 26.95
CA PRO A 136 -1.21 1.51 27.93
C PRO A 136 -0.21 0.37 27.66
N GLU A 137 -0.69 -0.73 27.09
CA GLU A 137 0.08 -1.92 26.73
C GLU A 137 0.75 -1.84 25.33
N SER A 138 0.62 -0.71 24.63
CA SER A 138 1.14 -0.55 23.28
C SER A 138 2.67 -0.66 23.24
N ILE A 139 3.14 -1.51 22.33
CA ILE A 139 4.56 -1.64 22.00
C ILE A 139 4.96 -0.77 20.79
N MET A 140 4.02 0.02 20.24
CA MET A 140 4.31 0.93 19.14
C MET A 140 5.27 2.04 19.62
N PRO A 141 6.28 2.41 18.82
CA PRO A 141 7.12 3.57 19.10
C PRO A 141 6.29 4.87 19.11
N ALA A 142 6.74 5.87 19.88
CA ALA A 142 6.18 7.21 19.79
C ALA A 142 6.84 8.00 18.66
N TYR A 143 6.06 8.82 17.95
CA TYR A 143 6.48 9.63 16.81
C TYR A 143 6.31 11.15 17.04
N PRO A 144 6.80 11.73 18.17
CA PRO A 144 6.56 13.12 18.54
C PRO A 144 7.25 14.16 17.63
N TRP A 145 8.05 13.72 16.66
CA TRP A 145 8.64 14.64 15.68
C TRP A 145 7.67 14.99 14.55
N LEU A 146 6.60 14.21 14.36
CA LEU A 146 5.65 14.43 13.26
C LEU A 146 4.91 15.77 13.40
N GLU A 147 4.60 16.21 14.62
CA GLU A 147 3.98 17.52 14.89
C GLU A 147 4.92 18.70 14.59
N LYS A 148 6.25 18.47 14.54
CA LYS A 148 7.27 19.54 14.45
C LYS A 148 7.82 19.73 13.05
N ARG A 149 7.52 18.82 12.13
CA ARG A 149 8.07 18.78 10.77
C ARG A 149 6.97 19.08 9.77
N LEU A 150 7.30 19.84 8.74
CA LEU A 150 6.39 20.10 7.63
C LEU A 150 6.35 18.89 6.69
N ALA A 151 5.15 18.51 6.25
CA ALA A 151 4.94 17.34 5.37
C ALA A 151 5.70 17.45 4.05
N ASN A 152 5.78 18.65 3.48
CA ASN A 152 6.42 18.91 2.19
C ASN A 152 7.93 19.22 2.29
N LYS A 153 8.55 19.07 3.47
CA LYS A 153 9.96 19.44 3.68
C LYS A 153 10.93 18.64 2.81
N ASN A 154 10.66 17.34 2.65
CA ASN A 154 11.56 16.40 1.98
C ASN A 154 10.93 15.73 0.74
N SER A 155 9.70 16.11 0.38
CA SER A 155 8.98 15.52 -0.76
C SER A 155 8.27 16.63 -1.53
N ASP A 156 8.63 16.76 -2.81
CA ASP A 156 7.95 17.65 -3.74
C ASP A 156 6.67 16.95 -4.25
N VAL A 157 5.53 17.33 -3.67
CA VAL A 157 4.23 16.72 -3.99
C VAL A 157 3.85 16.90 -5.46
N HIS A 158 4.21 18.01 -6.09
CA HIS A 158 3.94 18.25 -7.51
C HIS A 158 4.73 17.27 -8.39
N LEU A 159 6.04 17.11 -8.13
CA LEU A 159 6.84 16.12 -8.84
C LEU A 159 6.36 14.69 -8.58
N ARG A 160 5.91 14.40 -7.35
CA ARG A 160 5.39 13.09 -6.96
C ARG A 160 4.11 12.74 -7.72
N MET A 161 3.12 13.62 -7.72
CA MET A 161 1.86 13.42 -8.44
C MET A 161 2.09 13.35 -9.95
N LYS A 162 2.98 14.18 -10.52
CA LYS A 162 3.36 14.09 -11.93
C LYS A 162 4.03 12.76 -12.30
N ALA A 163 4.84 12.21 -11.40
CA ALA A 163 5.42 10.88 -11.61
C ALA A 163 4.34 9.79 -11.57
N LEU A 164 3.38 9.87 -10.64
CA LEU A 164 2.27 8.95 -10.55
C LEU A 164 1.31 9.05 -11.75
N GLN A 165 1.04 10.25 -12.25
CA GLN A 165 0.27 10.50 -13.47
C GLN A 165 0.90 9.76 -14.67
N ARG A 166 2.22 9.83 -14.83
CA ARG A 166 2.96 9.06 -15.86
C ARG A 166 2.87 7.54 -15.67
N LEU A 167 2.62 7.07 -14.44
CA LEU A 167 2.43 5.66 -14.11
C LEU A 167 0.95 5.23 -14.18
N GLY A 168 0.08 6.06 -14.76
CA GLY A 168 -1.33 5.75 -15.02
C GLY A 168 -2.30 6.17 -13.93
N HIS A 169 -1.88 6.98 -12.95
CA HIS A 169 -2.83 7.58 -12.00
C HIS A 169 -3.65 8.67 -12.68
N PRO A 170 -4.97 8.75 -12.45
CA PRO A 170 -5.85 9.71 -13.12
C PRO A 170 -5.82 11.10 -12.47
N TYR A 171 -4.64 11.62 -12.11
CA TYR A 171 -4.48 13.00 -11.67
C TYR A 171 -4.61 13.98 -12.84
N THR A 172 -5.35 15.06 -12.62
CA THR A 172 -5.45 16.21 -13.54
C THR A 172 -4.26 17.16 -13.37
N ASP A 173 -3.96 17.94 -14.42
CA ASP A 173 -2.88 18.94 -14.37
C ASP A 173 -3.22 20.07 -13.38
N GLU A 174 -4.51 20.35 -13.19
CA GLU A 174 -5.05 21.29 -12.22
C GLU A 174 -4.77 20.83 -10.77
N GLU A 175 -5.08 19.57 -10.44
CA GLU A 175 -4.79 18.99 -9.12
C GLU A 175 -3.27 19.02 -8.83
N ILE A 176 -2.45 18.63 -9.81
CA ILE A 176 -0.98 18.64 -9.67
C ILE A 176 -0.47 20.06 -9.41
N SER A 177 -1.01 21.06 -10.11
CA SER A 177 -0.60 22.46 -9.97
C SER A 177 -1.05 23.09 -8.65
N ALA A 178 -2.20 22.68 -8.11
CA ALA A 178 -2.74 23.16 -6.84
C ALA A 178 -2.06 22.52 -5.62
N ALA A 179 -1.60 21.27 -5.73
CA ALA A 179 -1.08 20.46 -4.63
C ALA A 179 -0.04 21.16 -3.72
N PRO A 180 0.97 21.92 -4.22
CA PRO A 180 1.93 22.60 -3.35
C PRO A 180 1.31 23.68 -2.45
N ALA A 181 0.21 24.29 -2.87
CA ALA A 181 -0.52 25.26 -2.07
C ALA A 181 -1.40 24.56 -1.02
N GLU A 182 -2.02 23.43 -1.36
CA GLU A 182 -2.91 22.66 -0.48
C GLU A 182 -2.18 22.10 0.75
N VAL A 183 -0.94 21.61 0.57
CA VAL A 183 -0.16 21.00 1.66
C VAL A 183 0.68 22.01 2.44
N ARG A 184 0.54 23.31 2.14
CA ARG A 184 1.42 24.34 2.71
C ARG A 184 1.12 24.53 4.18
N GLY A 185 2.14 24.32 5.01
CA GLY A 185 2.04 24.50 6.46
C GLY A 185 1.50 23.28 7.19
N SER A 186 1.02 22.26 6.49
CA SER A 186 0.66 20.97 7.07
C SER A 186 1.89 20.29 7.67
N THR A 187 1.70 19.74 8.86
CA THR A 187 2.70 18.95 9.56
C THR A 187 2.75 17.52 9.00
N GLU A 188 3.82 16.79 9.30
CA GLU A 188 3.89 15.36 9.00
C GLU A 188 2.79 14.58 9.76
N LEU A 189 2.35 15.07 10.93
CA LEU A 189 1.26 14.49 11.70
C LEU A 189 -0.07 14.65 10.95
N ASP A 190 -0.39 15.84 10.45
CA ASP A 190 -1.61 16.09 9.66
C ASP A 190 -1.65 15.17 8.43
N ALA A 191 -0.51 15.04 7.76
CA ALA A 191 -0.39 14.22 6.56
C ALA A 191 -0.62 12.73 6.84
N ILE A 192 0.05 12.16 7.85
CA ILE A 192 -0.12 10.74 8.16
C ILE A 192 -1.53 10.42 8.69
N VAL A 193 -2.15 11.35 9.44
CA VAL A 193 -3.54 11.19 9.88
C VAL A 193 -4.47 11.20 8.67
N ALA A 194 -4.31 12.15 7.74
CA ALA A 194 -5.07 12.17 6.49
C ALA A 194 -4.93 10.86 5.70
N TYR A 195 -3.72 10.31 5.60
CA TYR A 195 -3.50 9.00 4.98
C TYR A 195 -4.21 7.87 5.72
N LEU A 196 -4.12 7.80 7.06
CA LEU A 196 -4.79 6.75 7.82
C LEU A 196 -6.32 6.84 7.68
N GLN A 197 -6.87 8.06 7.57
CA GLN A 197 -8.30 8.27 7.35
C GLN A 197 -8.76 7.90 5.93
N SER A 198 -7.87 7.95 4.94
CA SER A 198 -8.22 7.53 3.57
C SER A 198 -8.29 6.00 3.40
N LEU A 199 -7.76 5.23 4.35
CA LEU A 199 -7.85 3.75 4.39
C LEU A 199 -9.25 3.28 4.84
N LYS A 200 -10.27 3.64 4.05
CA LYS A 200 -11.68 3.39 4.36
C LYS A 200 -12.09 1.95 4.06
N ARG A 201 -13.16 1.51 4.73
CA ARG A 201 -13.82 0.24 4.42
C ARG A 201 -14.62 0.34 3.14
N ASP A 202 -14.50 -0.66 2.29
CA ASP A 202 -15.55 -0.97 1.34
C ASP A 202 -16.77 -1.53 2.09
N THR A 203 -17.86 -0.77 2.13
CA THR A 203 -19.13 -1.20 2.74
C THR A 203 -20.16 -1.64 1.70
N SER A 204 -19.85 -1.54 0.41
CA SER A 204 -20.82 -1.73 -0.69
C SER A 204 -21.48 -3.11 -0.71
N VAL A 205 -20.84 -4.12 -0.09
CA VAL A 205 -21.36 -5.50 -0.06
C VAL A 205 -22.40 -5.74 1.04
N TYR A 206 -22.45 -4.91 2.08
CA TYR A 206 -23.46 -5.07 3.15
C TYR A 206 -24.82 -4.52 2.76
N ASP A 207 -24.89 -3.56 1.83
CA ASP A 207 -26.17 -3.01 1.36
C ASP A 207 -26.94 -3.95 0.41
N SER A 208 -26.27 -4.93 -0.21
CA SER A 208 -26.93 -5.87 -1.12
C SER A 208 -27.58 -7.07 -0.42
N ASP A 209 -27.12 -7.42 0.78
CA ASP A 209 -27.57 -8.64 1.48
C ASP A 209 -28.73 -8.38 2.47
N ASP A 210 -28.98 -7.13 2.88
CA ASP A 210 -30.11 -6.76 3.75
C ASP A 210 -31.47 -6.69 3.02
N HIS A 211 -31.48 -6.88 1.69
CA HIS A 211 -32.71 -6.94 0.88
C HIS A 211 -33.10 -8.35 0.43
N ALA A 212 -32.39 -9.39 0.86
CA ALA A 212 -32.67 -10.79 0.52
C ALA A 212 -33.29 -11.60 1.69
N GLY A 213 -34.06 -10.95 2.57
CA GLY A 213 -34.65 -11.57 3.76
C GLY A 213 -36.02 -11.01 4.14
N HIS A 214 -37.01 -11.14 3.26
CA HIS A 214 -38.43 -11.24 3.62
C HIS A 214 -38.93 -12.63 3.27
#